data_AF-A0A1Q9DVF8-F1
#
_entry.id   AF-A0A1Q9DVF8-F1
#
_cell.length_a   1.000
_cell.length_b   1.000
_cell.length_c   1.000
_cell.angle_alpha   90.00
_cell.angle_beta   90.00
_cell.angle_gamma   90.00
#
_symmetry.space_group_name_H-M   'P 1'
#
loop_
_entity.id
_entity.type
_entity.pdbx_description
1 polymer ?
#
loop_
_entity_poly.entity_id
_entity_poly.type
_entity_poly.pdbx_seq_one_letter_code
_entity_poly.pdbx_strand_id
1 'polypeptide(L)'
;MMRDVGADEGAAEDKDGAMMVMVMTVDDDDVEAGSHPKALTKEDLDAMRDELEELKRKYNMKEPERAFMDEAMRDELEELKRKYNMKEPERAFMDEVKTWEMERLDPNSHRSVDPKRFHISANGGKKFNNDEANKCGNYNVLLQGCDTALYDAECSWDKSHEALILRIFRLSTGPETSSSRVGHFHMR
;
A
#
# COMPACT_ATOMS: atom_id res chain seq x y z
N MET A 1 -1.32 -58.56 -43.33
CA MET A 1 -0.28 -58.52 -42.30
C MET A 1 -0.70 -57.50 -41.26
N MET A 2 -1.12 -58.00 -40.10
CA MET A 2 -1.51 -57.22 -38.92
C MET A 2 -0.27 -56.55 -38.31
N ARG A 3 -0.41 -55.31 -37.85
CA ARG A 3 0.47 -54.73 -36.83
C ARG A 3 -0.39 -53.96 -35.83
N ASP A 4 -0.58 -54.59 -34.68
CA ASP A 4 -0.85 -53.96 -33.39
C ASP A 4 0.33 -53.08 -32.99
N VAL A 5 0.06 -51.87 -32.49
CA VAL A 5 0.98 -51.13 -31.62
C VAL A 5 0.18 -50.33 -30.59
N GLY A 6 0.17 -50.83 -29.35
CA GLY A 6 0.53 -50.10 -28.13
C GLY A 6 -0.36 -48.94 -27.68
N ALA A 7 -1.16 -49.21 -26.67
CA ALA A 7 -1.67 -48.22 -25.72
C ALA A 7 -0.51 -47.60 -24.92
N ASP A 8 -0.55 -46.29 -24.73
CA ASP A 8 0.30 -45.57 -23.78
C ASP A 8 -0.61 -44.86 -22.76
N GLU A 9 -0.57 -45.37 -21.53
CA GLU A 9 -1.29 -44.85 -20.36
C GLU A 9 -0.42 -43.78 -19.69
N GLY A 10 -0.65 -42.52 -20.04
CA GLY A 10 -0.06 -41.38 -19.34
C GLY A 10 -0.88 -41.01 -18.10
N ALA A 11 -0.49 -41.50 -16.93
CA ALA A 11 -0.99 -41.07 -15.63
C ALA A 11 -0.48 -39.65 -15.32
N ALA A 12 -1.39 -38.68 -15.24
CA ALA A 12 -1.10 -37.35 -14.70
C ALA A 12 -1.28 -37.37 -13.17
N GLU A 13 -0.18 -37.17 -12.45
CA GLU A 13 -0.16 -36.91 -11.00
C GLU A 13 -0.74 -35.52 -10.71
N ASP A 14 -1.93 -35.46 -10.12
CA ASP A 14 -2.42 -34.27 -9.42
C ASP A 14 -1.69 -34.14 -8.08
N LYS A 15 -0.78 -33.17 -7.97
CA LYS A 15 -0.14 -32.77 -6.71
C LYS A 15 -0.71 -31.44 -6.26
N ASP A 16 -1.95 -31.46 -5.77
CA ASP A 16 -2.52 -30.37 -4.98
C ASP A 16 -1.91 -30.40 -3.57
N GLY A 17 -0.75 -29.76 -3.44
CA GLY A 17 -0.15 -29.39 -2.17
C GLY A 17 -0.97 -28.29 -1.52
N ALA A 18 -2.02 -28.65 -0.79
CA ALA A 18 -2.77 -27.73 0.06
C ALA A 18 -1.83 -27.11 1.12
N MET A 19 -1.40 -25.86 0.90
CA MET A 19 -0.76 -25.05 1.92
C MET A 19 -1.80 -24.77 3.02
N MET A 20 -1.55 -25.33 4.21
CA MET A 20 -2.33 -25.05 5.40
C MET A 20 -2.04 -23.62 5.86
N VAL A 21 -2.94 -22.68 5.50
CA VAL A 21 -2.90 -21.30 5.99
C VAL A 21 -3.40 -21.32 7.43
N MET A 22 -2.50 -21.11 8.40
CA MET A 22 -2.89 -20.81 9.78
C MET A 22 -3.53 -19.41 9.79
N VAL A 23 -4.85 -19.35 9.86
CA VAL A 23 -5.59 -18.14 10.19
C VAL A 23 -5.59 -18.03 11.72
N MET A 24 -4.80 -17.12 12.26
CA MET A 24 -4.93 -16.69 13.66
C MET A 24 -6.12 -15.74 13.72
N THR A 25 -7.26 -16.21 14.22
CA THR A 25 -8.40 -15.35 14.59
C THR A 25 -8.12 -14.78 15.98
N VAL A 26 -7.90 -13.48 16.07
CA VAL A 26 -8.00 -12.75 17.34
C VAL A 26 -9.47 -12.34 17.44
N ASP A 27 -10.14 -12.68 18.54
CA ASP A 27 -11.49 -12.21 18.82
C ASP A 27 -11.41 -10.69 19.08
N ASP A 28 -11.73 -9.89 18.05
CA ASP A 28 -11.79 -8.43 18.16
C ASP A 28 -13.13 -8.03 18.79
N ASP A 29 -13.09 -7.72 20.10
CA ASP A 29 -14.18 -7.02 20.79
C ASP A 29 -14.45 -5.65 20.13
N ASP A 30 -15.73 -5.29 20.02
CA ASP A 30 -16.28 -4.09 19.40
C ASP A 30 -15.45 -2.81 19.61
N VAL A 31 -14.69 -2.38 18.59
CA VAL A 31 -13.96 -1.10 18.62
C VAL A 31 -14.84 -0.01 18.05
N GLU A 32 -15.45 0.79 18.92
CA GLU A 32 -16.24 1.96 18.51
C GLU A 32 -15.41 2.96 17.68
N ALA A 33 -15.84 3.20 16.45
CA ALA A 33 -15.28 4.19 15.55
C ALA A 33 -15.64 5.61 16.04
N GLY A 34 -14.79 6.21 16.88
CA GLY A 34 -15.10 7.55 17.39
C GLY A 34 -14.15 8.16 18.41
N SER A 35 -12.83 8.11 18.20
CA SER A 35 -11.93 9.06 18.88
C SER A 35 -10.60 9.07 18.16
N HIS A 36 -10.08 10.25 17.82
CA HIS A 36 -8.64 10.37 17.61
C HIS A 36 -7.94 9.72 18.83
N PRO A 37 -6.93 8.86 18.62
CA PRO A 37 -6.24 8.24 19.74
C PRO A 37 -5.75 9.35 20.66
N LYS A 38 -6.13 9.26 21.94
CA LYS A 38 -5.62 10.18 22.96
C LYS A 38 -4.10 10.20 22.83
N ALA A 39 -3.51 11.40 22.87
CA ALA A 39 -2.06 11.53 22.84
C ALA A 39 -1.47 10.64 23.94
N LEU A 40 -0.63 9.68 23.56
CA LEU A 40 0.02 8.76 24.48
C LEU A 40 0.80 9.57 25.52
N THR A 41 0.58 9.23 26.80
CA THR A 41 1.35 9.84 27.87
C THR A 41 2.79 9.31 27.86
N LYS A 42 3.69 9.96 28.60
CA LYS A 42 5.07 9.47 28.71
C LYS A 42 5.11 8.10 29.38
N GLU A 43 4.27 7.88 30.39
CA GLU A 43 4.15 6.58 31.04
C GLU A 43 3.70 5.49 30.07
N ASP A 44 2.73 5.78 29.19
CA ASP A 44 2.27 4.82 28.18
C ASP A 44 3.39 4.48 27.17
N LEU A 45 4.19 5.47 26.76
CA LEU A 45 5.30 5.25 25.84
C LEU A 45 6.41 4.41 26.46
N ASP A 46 6.70 4.59 27.75
CA ASP A 46 7.69 3.80 28.46
C ASP A 46 7.18 2.36 28.67
N ALA A 47 5.91 2.15 29.00
CA ALA A 47 5.30 0.82 29.08
C ALA A 47 5.33 0.08 27.72
N MET A 48 5.02 0.76 26.62
CA MET A 48 5.09 0.17 25.28
C MET A 48 6.52 -0.21 24.87
N ARG A 49 7.53 0.53 25.35
CA ARG A 49 8.94 0.18 25.10
C ARG A 49 9.33 -1.10 25.82
N ASP A 50 8.93 -1.24 27.08
CA ASP A 50 9.21 -2.44 27.87
C ASP A 50 8.54 -3.69 27.27
N GLU A 51 7.28 -3.58 26.85
CA GLU A 51 6.57 -4.66 26.14
C GLU A 51 7.27 -5.06 24.84
N LEU A 52 7.76 -4.08 24.08
CA LEU A 52 8.46 -4.31 22.82
C LEU A 52 9.83 -5.00 23.05
N GLU A 53 10.53 -4.69 24.13
CA GLU A 53 11.75 -5.41 24.54
C GLU A 53 11.45 -6.85 24.94
N GLU A 54 10.37 -7.10 25.68
CA GLU A 54 9.96 -8.44 26.04
C GLU A 54 9.61 -9.29 24.81
N LEU A 55 8.88 -8.71 23.85
CA LEU A 55 8.56 -9.34 22.57
C LEU A 55 9.83 -9.66 21.77
N LYS A 56 10.78 -8.72 21.69
CA LYS A 56 12.08 -8.97 21.04
C LYS A 56 12.80 -10.17 21.64
N ARG A 57 12.83 -10.27 22.97
CA ARG A 57 13.45 -11.39 23.68
C ARG A 57 12.70 -12.69 23.43
N LYS A 58 11.37 -12.68 23.52
CA LYS A 58 10.50 -13.85 23.38
C LYS A 58 10.60 -14.47 21.98
N TYR A 59 10.64 -13.63 20.95
CA TYR A 59 10.64 -14.07 19.55
C TYR A 59 12.03 -14.02 18.90
N ASN A 60 13.08 -13.73 19.67
CA ASN A 60 14.45 -13.56 19.19
C ASN A 60 14.53 -12.62 17.98
N MET A 61 13.75 -11.54 18.01
CA MET A 61 13.72 -10.56 16.92
C MET A 61 14.94 -9.67 17.03
N LYS A 62 15.72 -9.61 15.96
CA LYS A 62 16.77 -8.59 15.82
C LYS A 62 16.13 -7.28 15.42
N GLU A 63 16.64 -6.17 15.96
CA GLU A 63 16.28 -4.87 15.40
C GLU A 63 16.70 -4.84 13.93
N PRO A 64 15.83 -4.36 13.02
CA PRO A 64 16.23 -4.17 11.65
C PRO A 64 17.41 -3.20 11.64
N GLU A 65 18.54 -3.63 11.11
CA GLU A 65 19.67 -2.75 10.86
C GLU A 65 19.16 -1.63 9.96
N ARG A 66 19.04 -0.42 10.52
CA ARG A 66 18.80 0.79 9.75
C ARG A 66 20.10 1.10 9.03
N ALA A 67 20.39 0.37 7.95
CA ALA A 67 21.59 0.47 7.14
C ALA A 67 21.80 1.85 6.46
N PHE A 68 20.95 2.83 6.77
CA PHE A 68 20.87 4.14 6.15
C PHE A 68 20.83 5.30 7.16
N MET A 69 21.20 5.11 8.43
CA MET A 69 21.49 6.22 9.35
C MET A 69 22.49 5.76 10.43
N ASP A 70 23.75 5.64 10.02
CA ASP A 70 24.84 5.55 10.97
C ASP A 70 24.99 6.85 11.78
N GLU A 71 25.75 6.80 12.87
CA GLU A 71 26.02 7.95 13.73
C GLU A 71 26.72 9.07 12.94
N ALA A 72 27.55 8.71 11.95
CA ALA A 72 28.25 9.64 11.07
C ALA A 72 27.30 10.48 10.19
N MET A 73 26.28 9.89 9.56
CA MET A 73 25.30 10.66 8.80
C MET A 73 24.40 11.55 9.67
N ARG A 74 24.18 11.18 10.94
CA ARG A 74 23.45 12.04 11.87
C ARG A 74 24.22 13.34 12.14
N ASP A 75 25.52 13.22 12.39
CA ASP A 75 26.39 14.39 12.58
C ASP A 75 26.48 15.25 11.31
N GLU A 76 26.59 14.61 10.13
CA GLU A 76 26.61 15.32 8.84
C GLU A 76 25.29 16.06 8.57
N LEU A 77 24.15 15.45 8.91
CA LEU A 77 22.83 16.06 8.80
C LEU A 77 22.67 17.27 9.75
N GLU A 78 23.21 17.20 10.98
CA GLU A 78 23.22 18.34 11.91
C GLU A 78 24.10 19.48 11.41
N GLU A 79 25.26 19.17 10.82
CA GLU A 79 26.14 20.18 10.22
C GLU A 79 25.45 20.85 9.02
N LEU A 80 24.78 20.08 8.16
CA LEU A 80 23.94 20.57 7.06
C LEU A 80 22.80 21.47 7.56
N LYS A 81 22.06 21.04 8.60
CA LYS A 81 21.00 21.83 9.24
C LYS A 81 21.52 23.18 9.70
N ARG A 82 22.70 23.21 10.34
CA ARG A 82 23.34 24.43 10.82
C ARG A 82 23.84 25.32 9.68
N LYS A 83 24.49 24.74 8.67
CA LYS A 83 25.08 25.45 7.54
C LYS A 83 24.02 26.17 6.69
N TYR A 84 22.88 25.54 6.46
CA TYR A 84 21.80 26.08 5.63
C TYR A 84 20.65 26.71 6.44
N ASN A 85 20.79 26.80 7.77
CA ASN A 85 19.77 27.31 8.68
C ASN A 85 18.39 26.63 8.47
N MET A 86 18.40 25.33 8.16
CA MET A 86 17.20 24.55 7.90
C MET A 86 16.65 24.02 9.22
N LYS A 87 15.51 24.53 9.67
CA LYS A 87 14.84 24.07 10.89
C LYS A 87 14.32 22.63 10.78
N GLU A 88 13.82 22.23 9.61
CA GLU A 88 13.26 20.88 9.36
C GLU A 88 13.57 20.42 7.91
N PRO A 89 14.83 20.05 7.58
CA PRO A 89 15.20 19.63 6.23
C PRO A 89 14.50 18.36 5.77
N GLU A 90 14.20 17.45 6.70
CA GLU A 90 13.42 16.24 6.41
C GLU A 90 12.02 16.61 5.94
N ARG A 91 11.39 17.62 6.54
CA ARG A 91 10.07 18.09 6.13
C ARG A 91 10.13 18.80 4.79
N ALA A 92 11.12 19.68 4.57
CA ALA A 92 11.31 20.32 3.28
C ALA A 92 11.54 19.29 2.16
N PHE A 93 12.37 18.27 2.41
CA PHE A 93 12.59 17.17 1.49
C PHE A 93 11.32 16.34 1.27
N MET A 94 10.57 16.01 2.33
CA MET A 94 9.31 15.26 2.21
C MET A 94 8.22 16.05 1.50
N ASP A 95 8.16 17.36 1.71
CA ASP A 95 7.24 18.25 0.99
C ASP A 95 7.66 18.33 -0.48
N GLU A 96 8.96 18.36 -0.79
CA GLU A 96 9.47 18.31 -2.16
C GLU A 96 9.23 16.95 -2.82
N VAL A 97 9.47 15.84 -2.14
CA VAL A 97 9.15 14.48 -2.63
C VAL A 97 7.65 14.31 -2.79
N LYS A 98 6.82 14.77 -1.84
CA LYS A 98 5.37 14.77 -1.98
C LYS A 98 4.92 15.62 -3.15
N THR A 99 5.51 16.79 -3.34
CA THR A 99 5.23 17.63 -4.51
C THR A 99 5.63 16.86 -5.78
N TRP A 100 6.80 16.23 -5.80
CA TRP A 100 7.24 15.42 -6.94
C TRP A 100 6.34 14.20 -7.23
N GLU A 101 5.87 13.50 -6.20
CA GLU A 101 5.03 12.31 -6.33
C GLU A 101 3.55 12.67 -6.61
N MET A 102 3.05 13.78 -6.08
CA MET A 102 1.62 14.10 -6.05
C MET A 102 1.23 15.33 -6.88
N GLU A 103 2.09 16.35 -6.99
CA GLU A 103 1.77 17.64 -7.62
C GLU A 103 2.77 17.97 -8.74
N ARG A 104 2.37 17.70 -9.99
CA ARG A 104 3.10 18.22 -11.16
C ARG A 104 2.88 19.75 -11.25
N LEU A 105 3.58 20.55 -10.45
CA LEU A 105 3.36 22.01 -10.44
C LEU A 105 3.66 22.68 -11.79
N ASP A 106 4.61 22.14 -12.56
CA ASP A 106 4.85 22.53 -13.95
C ASP A 106 5.31 21.32 -14.78
N PRO A 107 4.54 20.89 -15.81
CA PRO A 107 4.92 19.77 -16.67
C PRO A 107 6.25 19.98 -17.39
N ASN A 108 6.73 21.22 -17.52
CA ASN A 108 7.97 21.57 -18.20
C ASN A 108 9.19 21.64 -17.27
N SER A 109 9.00 21.53 -15.96
CA SER A 109 10.10 21.58 -14.99
C SER A 109 10.91 20.28 -14.93
N HIS A 110 10.36 19.17 -15.44
CA HIS A 110 11.00 17.86 -15.39
C HIS A 110 12.18 17.76 -16.37
N ARG A 111 13.40 17.66 -15.84
CA ARG A 111 14.62 17.49 -16.64
C ARG A 111 14.77 16.09 -17.24
N SER A 112 14.14 15.09 -16.63
CA SER A 112 14.28 13.67 -17.00
C SER A 112 13.31 13.22 -18.10
N VAL A 113 12.34 14.06 -18.48
CA VAL A 113 11.24 13.68 -19.37
C VAL A 113 11.13 14.71 -20.50
N ASP A 114 11.06 14.26 -21.75
CA ASP A 114 10.73 15.12 -22.90
C ASP A 114 9.22 15.43 -22.88
N PRO A 115 8.79 16.67 -22.61
CA PRO A 115 7.37 16.99 -22.46
C PRO A 115 6.55 16.71 -23.71
N LYS A 116 7.16 16.77 -24.91
CA LYS A 116 6.47 16.55 -26.18
C LYS A 116 6.27 15.08 -26.50
N ARG A 117 7.10 14.20 -25.94
CA ARG A 117 7.05 12.75 -26.18
C ARG A 117 6.43 11.98 -25.02
N PHE A 118 6.31 12.60 -23.86
CA PHE A 118 5.72 11.97 -22.69
C PHE A 118 4.24 11.64 -22.90
N HIS A 119 3.92 10.36 -22.72
CA HIS A 119 2.56 9.87 -22.64
C HIS A 119 2.47 8.84 -21.53
N ILE A 120 1.31 8.78 -20.88
CA ILE A 120 1.01 7.82 -19.82
C ILE A 120 -0.36 7.20 -20.06
N SER A 121 -0.46 5.90 -19.83
CA SER A 121 -1.71 5.13 -19.87
C SER A 121 -1.56 3.89 -19.00
N ALA A 122 -2.63 3.49 -18.31
CA ALA A 122 -2.69 2.26 -17.54
C ALA A 122 -3.93 1.45 -17.94
N ASN A 123 -3.88 0.13 -17.73
CA ASN A 123 -5.03 -0.77 -17.89
C ASN A 123 -5.76 -0.69 -19.25
N GLY A 124 -5.02 -0.39 -20.34
CA GLY A 124 -5.59 -0.21 -21.67
C GLY A 124 -6.44 1.05 -21.85
N GLY A 125 -6.42 1.97 -20.88
CA GLY A 125 -7.15 3.24 -20.89
C GLY A 125 -6.59 4.27 -21.88
N LYS A 126 -7.16 5.48 -21.84
CA LYS A 126 -6.75 6.61 -22.68
C LYS A 126 -5.28 6.92 -22.43
N LYS A 127 -4.56 7.28 -23.50
CA LYS A 127 -3.22 7.89 -23.39
C LYS A 127 -3.37 9.37 -23.10
N PHE A 128 -2.75 9.82 -22.03
CA PHE A 128 -2.67 11.23 -21.65
C PHE A 128 -1.29 11.77 -22.00
N ASN A 129 -1.24 12.93 -22.62
CA ASN A 129 0.01 13.70 -22.70
C ASN A 129 0.32 14.36 -21.36
N ASN A 130 1.48 15.03 -21.26
CA ASN A 130 1.94 15.61 -19.99
C ASN A 130 0.96 16.67 -19.43
N ASP A 131 0.44 17.56 -20.28
CA ASP A 131 -0.49 18.63 -19.88
C ASP A 131 -1.85 18.08 -19.43
N GLU A 132 -2.36 17.09 -20.15
CA GLU A 132 -3.62 16.42 -19.78
C GLU A 132 -3.47 15.64 -18.48
N ALA A 133 -2.38 14.90 -18.32
CA ALA A 133 -2.13 14.10 -17.12
C ALA A 133 -2.01 15.00 -15.88
N ASN A 134 -1.36 16.15 -16.01
CA ASN A 134 -1.25 17.13 -14.94
C ASN A 134 -2.62 17.68 -14.50
N LYS A 135 -3.48 18.06 -15.47
CA LYS A 135 -4.84 18.54 -15.17
C LYS A 135 -5.74 17.47 -14.58
N CYS A 136 -5.56 16.22 -14.99
CA CYS A 136 -6.40 15.09 -14.58
C CYS A 136 -6.01 14.55 -13.19
N GLY A 137 -4.72 14.62 -12.84
CA GLY A 137 -4.17 14.06 -11.61
C GLY A 137 -3.69 12.62 -11.80
N ASN A 138 -2.60 12.26 -11.11
CA ASN A 138 -1.89 10.98 -11.31
C ASN A 138 -2.80 9.75 -11.10
N TYR A 139 -3.63 9.74 -10.05
CA TYR A 139 -4.51 8.60 -9.77
C TYR A 139 -5.60 8.43 -10.83
N ASN A 140 -6.24 9.52 -11.26
CA ASN A 140 -7.26 9.46 -12.32
C ASN A 140 -6.70 8.90 -13.62
N VAL A 141 -5.47 9.29 -13.98
CA VAL A 141 -4.77 8.75 -15.15
C VAL A 141 -4.48 7.25 -15.02
N LEU A 142 -4.04 6.80 -13.84
CA LEU A 142 -3.66 5.41 -13.59
C LEU A 142 -4.87 4.48 -13.40
N LEU A 143 -5.98 5.02 -12.89
CA LEU A 143 -7.19 4.27 -12.54
C LEU A 143 -8.33 4.48 -13.54
N GLN A 144 -8.10 5.19 -14.64
CA GLN A 144 -9.13 5.41 -15.66
C GLN A 144 -9.72 4.12 -16.25
N GLY A 145 -8.92 3.05 -16.29
CA GLY A 145 -9.36 1.73 -16.75
C GLY A 145 -10.02 0.86 -15.67
N CYS A 146 -10.13 1.35 -14.44
CA CYS A 146 -10.81 0.62 -13.37
C CYS A 146 -12.33 0.69 -13.54
N ASP A 147 -13.01 -0.31 -13.00
CA ASP A 147 -14.47 -0.30 -12.93
C ASP A 147 -14.94 0.95 -12.15
N THR A 148 -15.88 1.70 -12.73
CA THR A 148 -16.51 2.88 -12.10
C THR A 148 -17.15 2.57 -10.76
N ALA A 149 -17.57 1.33 -10.51
CA ALA A 149 -18.06 0.90 -9.19
C ALA A 149 -16.95 0.85 -8.13
N LEU A 150 -15.68 0.71 -8.56
CA LEU A 150 -14.50 0.68 -7.69
C LEU A 150 -13.83 2.05 -7.59
N TYR A 151 -13.81 2.82 -8.68
CA TYR A 151 -13.18 4.14 -8.73
C TYR A 151 -13.77 5.02 -9.83
N ASP A 152 -14.25 6.21 -9.47
CA ASP A 152 -14.73 7.21 -10.41
C ASP A 152 -13.60 8.16 -10.81
N ALA A 153 -13.03 7.96 -12.00
CA ALA A 153 -11.93 8.76 -12.51
C ALA A 153 -12.34 10.17 -13.00
N GLU A 154 -13.65 10.49 -13.02
CA GLU A 154 -14.13 11.84 -13.35
C GLU A 154 -14.23 12.76 -12.13
N CYS A 155 -14.04 12.23 -10.92
CA CYS A 155 -14.10 13.02 -9.71
C CYS A 155 -12.85 13.91 -9.49
N SER A 156 -12.98 14.93 -8.64
CA SER A 156 -11.86 15.80 -8.29
C SER A 156 -10.76 15.02 -7.57
N TRP A 157 -9.52 15.50 -7.67
CA TRP A 157 -8.37 14.85 -7.05
C TRP A 157 -8.59 14.53 -5.57
N ASP A 158 -9.08 15.49 -4.77
CA ASP A 158 -9.33 15.30 -3.33
C ASP A 158 -10.28 14.12 -3.06
N LYS A 159 -11.38 14.05 -3.82
CA LYS A 159 -12.38 12.99 -3.68
C LYS A 159 -11.83 11.64 -4.10
N SER A 160 -11.03 11.64 -5.16
CA SER A 160 -10.40 10.44 -5.70
C SER A 160 -9.37 9.86 -4.73
N HIS A 161 -8.64 10.74 -4.03
CA HIS A 161 -7.62 10.38 -3.05
C HIS A 161 -8.25 9.80 -1.79
N GLU A 162 -9.28 10.45 -1.26
CA GLU A 162 -10.04 9.93 -0.11
C GLU A 162 -10.68 8.57 -0.41
N ALA A 163 -11.30 8.42 -1.59
CA ALA A 163 -11.91 7.16 -2.00
C ALA A 163 -10.89 6.01 -2.08
N LEU A 164 -9.69 6.28 -2.61
CA LEU A 164 -8.61 5.30 -2.69
C LEU A 164 -8.13 4.89 -1.29
N ILE A 165 -7.87 5.86 -0.40
CA ILE A 165 -7.41 5.60 0.96
C ILE A 165 -8.44 4.77 1.73
N LEU A 166 -9.70 5.20 1.71
CA LEU A 166 -10.79 4.48 2.40
C LEU A 166 -10.94 3.06 1.87
N ARG A 167 -10.70 2.83 0.57
CA ARG A 167 -10.80 1.50 -0.01
C ARG A 167 -9.60 0.61 0.32
N ILE A 168 -8.38 1.14 0.32
CA ILE A 168 -7.20 0.42 0.81
C ILE A 168 -7.43 -0.03 2.25
N PHE A 169 -7.94 0.87 3.10
CA PHE A 169 -8.32 0.55 4.48
C PHE A 169 -9.40 -0.53 4.58
N ARG A 170 -10.43 -0.50 3.71
CA ARG A 170 -11.45 -1.57 3.65
C ARG A 170 -10.91 -2.91 3.17
N LEU A 171 -9.98 -2.92 2.22
CA LEU A 171 -9.36 -4.16 1.76
C LEU A 171 -8.40 -4.74 2.81
N SER A 172 -7.74 -3.91 3.60
CA SER A 172 -6.91 -4.36 4.72
C SER A 172 -7.71 -4.85 5.94
N THR A 173 -8.97 -4.45 6.07
CA THR A 173 -9.86 -4.86 7.18
C THR A 173 -10.74 -6.06 6.86
N GLY A 174 -10.67 -6.59 5.63
CA GLY A 174 -11.42 -7.78 5.21
C GLY A 174 -12.91 -7.51 4.96
N PRO A 175 -13.60 -8.37 4.18
CA PRO A 175 -15.04 -8.25 4.03
C PRO A 175 -15.72 -8.59 5.35
N GLU A 176 -16.51 -7.67 5.90
CA GLU A 176 -17.49 -7.99 6.94
C GLU A 176 -18.38 -9.10 6.41
N THR A 177 -18.17 -10.32 6.90
CA THR A 177 -18.99 -11.48 6.53
C THR A 177 -20.30 -11.42 7.32
N SER A 178 -21.15 -10.44 7.02
CA SER A 178 -22.55 -10.46 7.46
C SER A 178 -23.33 -11.48 6.62
N SER A 179 -23.10 -12.78 6.86
CA SER A 179 -23.90 -13.86 6.27
C SER A 179 -24.40 -14.83 7.35
N SER A 180 -25.29 -14.34 8.21
CA SER A 180 -26.21 -15.17 8.97
C SER A 180 -27.36 -15.65 8.06
N ARG A 181 -27.05 -16.52 7.09
CA ARG A 181 -28.09 -17.33 6.42
C ARG A 181 -28.19 -18.67 7.15
N VAL A 182 -29.12 -18.73 8.10
CA VAL A 182 -29.60 -19.97 8.70
C VAL A 182 -30.34 -20.76 7.61
N GLY A 183 -29.62 -21.64 6.91
CA GLY A 183 -30.21 -22.62 6.00
C GLY A 183 -30.84 -23.77 6.79
N HIS A 184 -32.17 -23.85 6.79
CA HIS A 184 -32.89 -25.02 7.28
C HIS A 184 -32.61 -26.24 6.38
N PHE A 185 -32.00 -27.27 6.94
CA PHE A 185 -31.86 -28.59 6.34
C PHE A 185 -33.20 -29.35 6.48
N HIS A 186 -33.80 -29.77 5.37
CA HIS A 186 -34.86 -30.79 5.35
C HIS A 186 -34.26 -32.08 4.77
N MET A 187 -34.19 -33.13 5.60
CA MET A 187 -33.94 -34.49 5.14
C MET A 187 -35.23 -35.08 4.54
N ARG A 188 -35.11 -35.70 3.37
CA ARG A 188 -35.98 -36.80 2.92
C ARG A 188 -35.09 -37.98 2.58
#